data_AF-A0A3D5F4A9-F1
#
_entry.id   AF-A0A3D5F4A9-F1
#
_cell.length_a   1.000
_cell.length_b   1.000
_cell.length_c   1.000
_cell.angle_alpha   90.00
_cell.angle_beta   90.00
_cell.angle_gamma   90.00
#
_symmetry.space_group_name_H-M   'P 1'
#
loop_
_entity.id
_entity.type
_entity.pdbx_description
1 polymer ?
#
loop_
_entity_poly.entity_id
_entity_poly.type
_entity_poly.pdbx_seq_one_letter_code
_entity_poly.pdbx_strand_id
1 'polypeptide(L)'
;MEQILSQLVEQIVATSLAEWLAVVLAIAYVLLAARQSAWCWLAALTSTAIYTWLFWQVALPFQSALNLFYMVMAVYGYWQWHHKPGEDKSVQSRSLSWHVLAVFGLTAVAVGLGKLAATQFNSEYLWLDAAINV
;
A
#
# COMPACT_ATOMS: atom_id res chain seq x y z
N MET A 1 9.71 11.54 28.67
CA MET A 1 8.45 10.78 28.47
C MET A 1 7.30 11.73 28.15
N GLU A 2 7.10 12.78 28.94
CA GLU A 2 6.07 13.81 28.69
C GLU A 2 6.19 14.48 27.31
N GLN A 3 7.41 14.80 26.86
CA GLN A 3 7.65 15.39 25.54
C GLN A 3 7.22 14.49 24.36
N ILE A 4 7.36 13.17 24.50
CA ILE A 4 6.95 12.21 23.46
C ILE A 4 5.42 12.15 23.40
N LEU A 5 4.77 12.13 24.57
CA LEU A 5 3.32 12.11 24.66
C LEU A 5 2.71 13.39 24.07
N SER A 6 3.30 14.56 24.35
CA SER A 6 2.81 15.81 23.79
C SER A 6 2.96 15.86 22.27
N GLN A 7 4.10 15.41 21.72
CA GLN A 7 4.32 15.33 20.27
C GLN A 7 3.35 14.35 19.59
N LEU A 8 3.06 13.22 20.23
CA LEU A 8 2.11 12.25 19.70
C LEU A 8 0.69 12.80 19.65
N VAL A 9 0.23 13.47 20.71
CA VAL A 9 -1.08 14.12 20.74
C VAL A 9 -1.18 15.20 19.68
N GLU A 10 -0.13 16.01 19.53
CA GLU A 10 -0.07 17.06 18.51
C GLU A 10 -0.22 16.49 17.09
N GLN A 11 0.49 15.39 16.77
CA GLN A 11 0.38 14.76 15.45
C GLN A 11 -0.97 14.11 15.19
N ILE A 12 -1.58 13.48 16.19
CA ILE A 12 -2.94 12.92 16.09
C ILE A 12 -3.95 14.02 15.78
N VAL A 13 -3.84 15.16 16.45
CA VAL A 13 -4.73 16.31 16.24
C VAL A 13 -4.47 16.98 14.87
N ALA A 14 -3.22 16.99 14.41
CA ALA A 14 -2.84 17.53 13.10
C ALA A 14 -3.26 16.64 11.91
N THR A 15 -3.59 15.37 12.16
CA THR A 15 -4.00 14.43 11.11
C THR A 15 -5.35 14.83 10.52
N SER A 16 -5.43 14.91 9.19
CA SER A 16 -6.62 15.34 8.48
C SER A 16 -7.77 14.32 8.59
N LEU A 17 -9.01 14.79 8.39
CA LEU A 17 -10.17 13.92 8.34
C LEU A 17 -10.08 12.87 7.22
N ALA A 18 -9.46 13.21 6.09
CA ALA A 18 -9.26 12.30 4.97
C ALA A 18 -8.32 11.14 5.35
N GLU A 19 -7.22 11.44 6.04
CA GLU A 19 -6.28 10.42 6.55
C GLU A 19 -6.97 9.49 7.55
N TRP A 20 -7.70 10.06 8.52
CA TRP A 20 -8.47 9.25 9.48
C TRP A 20 -9.51 8.36 8.80
N LEU A 21 -10.23 8.89 7.81
CA LEU A 21 -11.20 8.12 7.04
C LEU A 21 -10.52 6.98 6.27
N ALA A 22 -9.38 7.25 5.63
CA ALA A 22 -8.62 6.23 4.90
C ALA A 22 -8.15 5.10 5.82
N VAL A 23 -7.64 5.41 7.02
CA VAL A 23 -7.26 4.44 8.05
C VAL A 23 -8.44 3.59 8.50
N VAL A 24 -9.58 4.21 8.82
CA VAL A 24 -10.78 3.49 9.27
C VAL A 24 -11.28 2.54 8.18
N LEU A 25 -11.28 2.98 6.91
CA LEU A 25 -11.67 2.14 5.78
C LEU A 25 -10.69 0.98 5.54
N ALA A 26 -9.39 1.19 5.71
CA ALA A 26 -8.37 0.13 5.61
C ALA A 26 -8.57 -0.94 6.69
N ILE A 27 -8.84 -0.54 7.93
CA ILE A 27 -9.18 -1.46 9.03
C ILE A 27 -10.48 -2.20 8.71
N ALA A 28 -11.51 -1.47 8.25
CA ALA A 28 -12.79 -2.07 7.88
C ALA A 28 -12.63 -3.11 6.75
N TYR A 29 -11.77 -2.85 5.76
CA TYR A 29 -11.44 -3.81 4.70
C TYR A 29 -10.94 -5.14 5.28
N VAL A 30 -9.94 -5.12 6.16
CA VAL A 30 -9.36 -6.34 6.75
C VAL A 30 -10.41 -7.10 7.57
N LEU A 31 -11.21 -6.39 8.38
CA LEU A 31 -12.26 -7.00 9.18
C LEU A 31 -13.39 -7.61 8.32
N LEU A 32 -13.77 -6.94 7.23
CA LEU A 32 -14.78 -7.44 6.30
C LEU A 32 -14.26 -8.62 5.48
N ALA A 33 -12.99 -8.59 5.06
CA ALA A 33 -12.33 -9.68 4.37
C ALA A 33 -12.26 -10.94 5.26
N ALA A 34 -11.92 -10.77 6.54
CA ALA A 34 -11.95 -11.87 7.52
C ALA A 34 -13.35 -12.47 7.71
N ARG A 35 -14.40 -11.64 7.56
CA ARG A 35 -15.81 -12.07 7.58
C ARG A 35 -16.33 -12.54 6.21
N GLN A 36 -15.46 -12.68 5.22
CA GLN A 36 -15.82 -13.07 3.84
C GLN A 36 -16.91 -12.18 3.21
N SER A 37 -16.98 -10.90 3.61
CA SER A 37 -17.97 -9.96 3.11
C SER A 37 -17.47 -9.23 1.88
N ALA A 38 -18.25 -9.21 0.80
CA ALA A 38 -17.91 -8.50 -0.45
C ALA A 38 -17.74 -6.98 -0.27
N TRP A 39 -18.27 -6.39 0.81
CA TRP A 39 -18.07 -4.98 1.16
C TRP A 39 -16.61 -4.63 1.44
N CYS A 40 -15.76 -5.63 1.71
CA CYS A 40 -14.32 -5.42 1.88
C CYS A 40 -13.72 -4.71 0.66
N TRP A 41 -14.15 -5.08 -0.55
CA TRP A 41 -13.61 -4.53 -1.79
C TRP A 41 -13.94 -3.05 -1.97
N LEU A 42 -15.15 -2.62 -1.57
CA LEU A 42 -15.52 -1.21 -1.60
C LEU A 42 -14.72 -0.40 -0.56
N ALA A 43 -14.53 -0.95 0.63
CA ALA A 43 -13.70 -0.32 1.67
C ALA A 43 -12.24 -0.18 1.22
N ALA A 44 -11.67 -1.21 0.57
CA ALA A 44 -10.33 -1.16 0.01
C ALA A 44 -10.21 -0.14 -1.13
N LEU A 45 -11.18 -0.10 -2.04
CA LEU A 45 -11.21 0.82 -3.18
C LEU A 45 -11.24 2.27 -2.71
N THR A 46 -12.12 2.57 -1.75
CA THR A 46 -12.29 3.93 -1.21
C THR A 46 -11.07 4.36 -0.38
N SER A 47 -10.52 3.47 0.46
CA SER A 47 -9.30 3.74 1.22
C SER A 47 -8.11 4.04 0.31
N THR A 48 -7.85 3.18 -0.67
CA THR A 48 -6.70 3.32 -1.58
C THR A 48 -6.85 4.53 -2.49
N ALA A 49 -8.07 4.93 -2.87
CA ALA A 49 -8.31 6.17 -3.61
C ALA A 49 -7.95 7.43 -2.81
N ILE A 50 -8.30 7.47 -1.53
CA ILE A 50 -7.92 8.59 -0.65
C ILE A 50 -6.39 8.63 -0.51
N TYR A 51 -5.75 7.48 -0.23
CA TYR A 51 -4.29 7.42 -0.09
C TYR A 51 -3.54 7.78 -1.36
N THR A 52 -3.99 7.32 -2.55
CA THR A 52 -3.39 7.73 -3.83
C THR A 52 -3.41 9.25 -3.98
N TRP A 53 -4.51 9.91 -3.61
CA TRP A 53 -4.60 11.37 -3.70
C TRP A 53 -3.74 12.10 -2.66
N LEU A 54 -3.69 11.60 -1.42
CA LEU A 54 -2.87 12.19 -0.36
C LEU A 54 -1.38 12.07 -0.67
N PHE A 55 -0.91 10.88 -1.07
CA PHE A 55 0.50 10.65 -1.38
C PHE A 55 0.96 11.41 -2.63
N TRP A 56 0.06 11.65 -3.57
CA TRP A 56 0.36 12.48 -4.74
C TRP A 56 0.66 13.93 -4.35
N GLN A 57 -0.08 14.48 -3.38
CA GLN A 57 0.12 15.86 -2.91
C GLN A 57 1.47 16.07 -2.21
N VAL A 58 1.96 15.07 -1.50
CA VAL A 58 3.25 15.13 -0.79
C VAL A 58 4.43 14.60 -1.62
N ALA A 59 4.26 14.44 -2.93
CA ALA A 59 5.28 13.97 -3.87
C ALA A 59 5.92 12.62 -3.46
N LEU A 60 5.09 11.66 -3.07
CA LEU A 60 5.47 10.25 -2.85
C LEU A 60 4.93 9.39 -4.01
N PRO A 61 5.62 9.35 -5.16
CA PRO A 61 5.10 8.73 -6.37
C PRO A 61 4.96 7.22 -6.26
N PHE A 62 5.85 6.53 -5.53
CA PHE A 62 5.80 5.07 -5.43
C PHE A 62 4.67 4.62 -4.50
N GLN A 63 4.45 5.30 -3.36
CA GLN A 63 3.26 5.07 -2.54
C GLN A 63 1.95 5.30 -3.32
N SER A 64 1.91 6.37 -4.12
CA SER A 64 0.74 6.72 -4.93
C SER A 64 0.45 5.64 -5.97
N ALA A 65 1.50 5.18 -6.67
CA ALA A 65 1.41 4.12 -7.67
C ALA A 65 1.01 2.77 -7.05
N LEU A 66 1.56 2.42 -5.88
CA LEU A 66 1.18 1.20 -5.16
C LEU A 66 -0.28 1.22 -4.74
N ASN A 67 -0.76 2.33 -4.17
CA ASN A 67 -2.18 2.46 -3.81
C ASN A 67 -3.10 2.44 -5.04
N LEU A 68 -2.66 3.02 -6.16
CA LEU A 68 -3.39 2.92 -7.42
C LEU A 68 -3.46 1.47 -7.91
N PHE A 69 -2.37 0.71 -7.80
CA PHE A 69 -2.37 -0.73 -8.08
C PHE A 69 -3.36 -1.48 -7.17
N TYR A 70 -3.36 -1.20 -5.87
CA TYR A 70 -4.33 -1.80 -4.95
C TYR A 70 -5.78 -1.42 -5.26
N MET A 71 -6.03 -0.20 -5.73
CA MET A 71 -7.34 0.23 -6.19
C MET A 71 -7.83 -0.61 -7.38
N VAL A 72 -6.97 -0.81 -8.38
CA VAL A 72 -7.27 -1.69 -9.53
C VAL A 72 -7.50 -3.12 -9.06
N MET A 73 -6.66 -3.62 -8.14
CA MET A 73 -6.80 -4.95 -7.56
C MET A 73 -8.07 -5.11 -6.72
N ALA A 74 -8.60 -4.05 -6.12
CA ALA A 74 -9.86 -4.10 -5.40
C ALA A 74 -11.05 -4.34 -6.35
N VAL A 75 -11.03 -3.70 -7.52
CA VAL A 75 -12.02 -3.97 -8.59
C VAL A 75 -11.88 -5.39 -9.11
N TYR A 76 -10.65 -5.81 -9.41
CA TYR A 76 -10.38 -7.17 -9.88
C TYR A 76 -10.79 -8.22 -8.83
N GLY A 77 -10.46 -7.99 -7.56
CA GLY A 77 -10.81 -8.86 -6.45
C GLY A 77 -12.31 -8.99 -6.27
N TYR A 78 -13.05 -7.88 -6.37
CA TYR A 78 -14.51 -7.91 -6.39
C TYR A 78 -15.03 -8.77 -7.55
N TRP A 79 -14.52 -8.57 -8.76
CA TRP A 79 -14.91 -9.37 -9.92
C TRP A 79 -14.60 -10.87 -9.72
N GLN A 80 -13.38 -11.21 -9.30
CA GLN A 80 -12.95 -12.59 -9.10
C GLN A 80 -13.77 -13.30 -8.01
N TRP A 81 -14.09 -12.60 -6.91
CA TRP A 81 -14.88 -13.15 -5.80
C TRP A 81 -16.27 -13.63 -6.26
N HIS A 82 -16.87 -12.94 -7.24
CA HIS A 82 -18.18 -13.31 -7.77
C HIS A 82 -18.13 -14.40 -8.84
N HIS A 83 -17.00 -14.56 -9.55
CA HIS A 83 -16.91 -15.43 -10.73
C HIS A 83 -16.13 -16.73 -10.49
N LYS A 84 -15.32 -16.83 -9.43
CA LYS A 84 -14.47 -18.02 -9.16
C LYS A 84 -14.40 -18.38 -7.67
N PRO A 85 -15.52 -18.70 -7.00
CA PRO A 85 -15.45 -19.26 -5.66
C PRO A 85 -14.84 -20.67 -5.71
N GLY A 86 -13.69 -20.88 -5.03
CA GLY A 86 -13.20 -22.24 -4.73
C GLY A 86 -12.12 -22.84 -5.64
N GLU A 87 -11.30 -22.07 -6.33
CA GLU A 87 -10.04 -22.61 -6.86
C GLU A 87 -9.07 -22.91 -5.70
N ASP A 88 -8.94 -24.19 -5.34
CA ASP A 88 -7.97 -24.65 -4.34
C ASP A 88 -6.55 -24.48 -4.88
N LYS A 89 -5.88 -23.41 -4.46
CA LYS A 89 -4.48 -23.17 -4.78
C LYS A 89 -3.61 -23.89 -3.77
N SER A 90 -2.92 -24.93 -4.23
CA SER A 90 -1.95 -25.65 -3.40
C SER A 90 -0.83 -24.71 -2.92
N VAL A 91 -0.47 -24.82 -1.64
CA VAL A 91 0.66 -24.07 -1.07
C VAL A 91 1.94 -24.52 -1.77
N GLN A 92 2.63 -23.58 -2.40
CA GLN A 92 3.89 -23.82 -3.11
C GLN A 92 5.05 -23.33 -2.26
N SER A 93 6.03 -24.19 -1.98
CA SER A 93 7.30 -23.77 -1.39
C SER A 93 8.34 -23.50 -2.49
N ARG A 94 9.21 -22.52 -2.25
CA ARG A 94 10.31 -22.16 -3.16
C ARG A 94 11.65 -22.39 -2.45
N SER A 95 12.70 -22.71 -3.20
CA SER A 95 14.04 -22.93 -2.65
C SER A 95 14.64 -21.64 -2.07
N LEU A 96 15.60 -21.78 -1.16
CA LEU A 96 16.33 -20.63 -0.59
C LEU A 96 17.03 -19.79 -1.66
N SER A 97 17.57 -20.43 -2.70
CA SER A 97 18.20 -19.74 -3.84
C SER A 97 17.26 -18.78 -4.57
N TRP A 98 15.96 -19.11 -4.64
CA TRP A 98 14.97 -18.24 -5.25
C TRP A 98 14.77 -16.96 -4.42
N HIS A 99 14.70 -17.09 -3.09
CA HIS A 99 14.56 -15.95 -2.19
C HIS A 99 15.79 -15.04 -2.24
N VAL A 100 16.99 -15.62 -2.25
CA VAL A 100 18.24 -14.86 -2.40
C VAL A 100 18.24 -14.08 -3.72
N LEU A 101 17.92 -14.74 -4.83
CA LEU A 101 17.82 -14.09 -6.13
C LEU A 101 16.75 -12.98 -6.14
N ALA A 102 15.59 -13.22 -5.54
CA ALA A 102 14.52 -12.23 -5.43
C ALA A 102 14.95 -11.01 -4.63
N VAL A 103 15.62 -11.17 -3.48
CA VAL A 103 16.12 -10.05 -2.69
C VAL A 103 17.09 -9.18 -3.48
N PHE A 104 18.08 -9.79 -4.15
CA PHE A 104 19.02 -9.04 -4.98
C PHE A 104 18.35 -8.39 -6.19
N GLY A 105 17.43 -9.09 -6.84
CA GLY A 105 16.66 -8.58 -7.97
C GLY A 105 15.79 -7.38 -7.59
N LEU A 106 15.00 -7.49 -6.51
CA LEU A 106 14.15 -6.43 -6.00
C LEU A 106 14.97 -5.23 -5.52
N THR A 107 16.11 -5.46 -4.86
CA THR A 107 17.04 -4.38 -4.48
C THR A 107 17.57 -3.63 -5.72
N ALA A 108 17.94 -4.36 -6.78
CA ALA A 108 18.38 -3.74 -8.03
C ALA A 108 17.26 -2.93 -8.70
N VAL A 109 16.02 -3.44 -8.67
CA VAL A 109 14.84 -2.72 -9.17
C VAL A 109 14.59 -1.45 -8.35
N ALA A 110 14.63 -1.52 -7.02
CA ALA A 110 14.49 -0.35 -6.15
C ALA A 110 15.53 0.73 -6.46
N VAL A 111 16.80 0.35 -6.64
CA VAL A 111 17.86 1.29 -7.04
C VAL A 111 17.60 1.88 -8.43
N GLY A 112 17.16 1.06 -9.38
CA GLY A 112 16.82 1.51 -10.73
C GLY A 112 15.66 2.52 -10.74
N LEU A 113 14.58 2.20 -10.03
CA LEU A 113 13.42 3.07 -9.87
C LEU A 113 13.78 4.37 -9.15
N GLY A 114 14.58 4.31 -8.07
CA GLY A 114 15.06 5.50 -7.37
C GLY A 114 15.86 6.43 -8.29
N LYS A 115 16.76 5.89 -9.11
CA LYS A 115 17.52 6.67 -10.11
C LYS A 115 16.62 7.32 -11.16
N LEU A 116 15.67 6.56 -11.72
CA LEU A 116 14.76 7.05 -12.75
C LEU A 116 13.79 8.09 -12.21
N ALA A 117 13.34 7.94 -10.97
CA ALA A 117 12.46 8.92 -10.34
C ALA A 117 13.22 10.17 -9.91
N ALA A 118 14.49 10.07 -9.52
CA ALA A 118 15.30 11.22 -9.12
C ALA A 118 15.51 12.25 -10.25
N THR A 119 15.32 11.86 -11.51
CA THR A 119 15.36 12.80 -12.64
C THR A 119 14.04 13.53 -12.87
N GLN A 120 12.92 13.01 -12.34
CA GLN A 120 11.57 13.53 -12.57
C GLN A 120 10.91 14.13 -11.33
N PHE A 121 11.31 13.68 -10.12
CA PHE A 121 10.71 14.08 -8.85
C PHE A 121 11.77 14.63 -7.89
N ASN A 122 11.47 15.75 -7.25
CA ASN A 122 12.32 16.37 -6.22
C ASN A 122 11.74 16.11 -4.83
N SER A 123 11.82 14.85 -4.37
CA SER A 123 11.30 14.40 -3.07
C SER A 123 12.45 13.99 -2.14
N GLU A 124 12.47 14.50 -0.90
CA GLU A 124 13.56 14.29 0.07
C GLU A 124 13.75 12.81 0.43
N TYR A 125 12.69 12.00 0.35
CA TYR A 125 12.68 10.60 0.77
C TYR A 125 12.53 9.62 -0.38
N LEU A 126 12.79 10.05 -1.62
CA LEU A 126 12.51 9.26 -2.83
C LEU A 126 13.19 7.87 -2.86
N TRP A 127 14.42 7.78 -2.36
CA TRP A 127 15.15 6.51 -2.29
C TRP A 127 14.54 5.55 -1.27
N LEU A 128 14.08 6.08 -0.14
CA LEU A 128 13.39 5.30 0.88
C LEU A 128 12.02 4.84 0.36
N ASP A 129 11.29 5.73 -0.31
CA ASP A 129 10.02 5.44 -0.96
C ASP A 129 10.16 4.32 -2.00
N ALA A 130 11.18 4.38 -2.86
CA ALA A 130 11.44 3.32 -3.84
C ALA A 130 11.79 1.97 -3.17
N ALA A 131 12.56 1.97 -2.08
CA ALA A 131 13.03 0.74 -1.44
C ALA A 131 11.93 -0.04 -0.73
N ILE A 132 10.93 0.64 -0.15
CA ILE A 132 9.85 -0.02 0.61
C ILE A 132 8.67 -0.47 -0.27
N ASN A 133 8.61 -0.03 -1.53
CA ASN A 133 7.48 -0.28 -2.44
C ASN A 133 7.79 -1.32 -3.54
N VAL A 134 8.97 -1.94 -3.52
CA VAL A 134 9.42 -2.98 -4.48
C VAL A 134 9.50 -4.34 -3.79
#